data_AF-A0A819UNE3-F1
#
_entry.id   AF-A0A819UNE3-F1
#
_cell.length_a   1.000
_cell.length_b   1.000
_cell.length_c   1.000
_cell.angle_alpha   90.00
_cell.angle_beta   90.00
_cell.angle_gamma   90.00
#
_symmetry.space_group_name_H-M   'P 1'
#
loop_
_entity.id
_entity.type
_entity.pdbx_description
1 polymer ?
#
loop_
_entity_poly.entity_id
_entity_poly.type
_entity_poly.pdbx_seq_one_letter_code
_entity_poly.pdbx_strand_id
1 'polypeptide(L)'
;MDTYGSVYKEYFNPSNPMENRLVDDDESGQQHQFIFTIALETNITYILIVTTSSSNPTGAFSIFVSGPDNVDLKTISSPSIIQVQYSLAIQSNYSSELTTNSQTYSRDCRKSNYYYQAIRMHVVETGYYALISNSNMNTFGNIYEHDFNPMNPFDNLLPQDYRSLVTTSSPNITGKFSILTSGPNVITLNAYNISSASTSNFTTLCGM
;
A
#
# COMPACT_ATOMS: atom_id res chain seq x y z
N MET A 1 18.82 14.62 16.23
CA MET A 1 18.33 14.02 14.97
C MET A 1 17.09 13.28 15.34
N ASP A 2 15.97 13.57 14.70
CA ASP A 2 14.70 12.88 14.95
C ASP A 2 14.77 11.44 14.37
N THR A 3 14.44 10.44 15.20
CA THR A 3 14.61 9.02 14.87
C THR A 3 13.31 8.25 14.99
N TYR A 4 13.09 7.36 14.02
CA TYR A 4 11.99 6.40 14.01
C TYR A 4 12.57 5.00 14.25
N GLY A 5 12.09 4.33 15.29
CA GLY A 5 12.55 3.01 15.73
C GLY A 5 11.51 1.94 15.46
N SER A 6 11.93 0.74 15.05
CA SER A 6 11.04 -0.40 14.84
C SER A 6 11.71 -1.71 15.25
N VAL A 7 10.96 -2.59 15.94
CA VAL A 7 11.42 -3.92 16.32
C VAL A 7 10.68 -4.99 15.53
N TYR A 8 11.43 -5.96 15.01
CA TYR A 8 10.92 -7.08 14.23
C TYR A 8 11.28 -8.42 14.87
N LYS A 9 10.40 -9.41 14.72
CA LYS A 9 10.69 -10.83 14.99
C LYS A 9 11.16 -11.50 13.70
N GLU A 10 12.06 -12.47 13.79
CA GLU A 10 12.55 -13.29 12.64
C GLU A 10 13.41 -12.53 11.61
N TYR A 11 12.81 -11.68 10.77
CA TYR A 11 13.49 -10.93 9.71
C TYR A 11 12.88 -9.56 9.46
N PHE A 12 13.66 -8.66 8.84
CA PHE A 12 13.20 -7.36 8.33
C PHE A 12 13.16 -7.37 6.80
N ASN A 13 12.02 -7.00 6.23
CA ASN A 13 11.83 -6.85 4.79
C ASN A 13 11.78 -5.37 4.39
N PRO A 14 12.82 -4.81 3.75
CA PRO A 14 12.82 -3.40 3.34
C PRO A 14 11.71 -3.06 2.32
N SER A 15 11.24 -4.04 1.54
CA SER A 15 10.15 -3.86 0.59
C SER A 15 8.77 -3.95 1.25
N ASN A 16 8.70 -4.52 2.45
CA ASN A 16 7.48 -4.55 3.27
C ASN A 16 7.79 -4.31 4.75
N PRO A 17 8.05 -3.05 5.17
CA PRO A 17 8.44 -2.73 6.54
C PRO A 17 7.35 -2.99 7.60
N MET A 18 6.14 -3.38 7.21
CA MET A 18 5.08 -3.77 8.14
C MET A 18 5.16 -5.25 8.53
N GLU A 19 5.83 -6.07 7.71
CA GLU A 19 5.97 -7.51 7.92
C GLU A 19 6.79 -7.80 9.17
N ASN A 20 6.27 -8.68 10.04
CA ASN A 20 6.92 -9.12 11.29
C ASN A 20 7.29 -8.00 12.27
N ARG A 21 6.76 -6.79 12.08
CA ARG A 21 6.96 -5.69 13.01
C ARG A 21 6.14 -5.92 14.26
N LEU A 22 6.79 -5.79 15.41
CA LEU A 22 6.17 -5.94 16.73
C LEU A 22 5.75 -4.60 17.32
N VAL A 23 6.61 -3.59 17.17
CA VAL A 23 6.37 -2.24 17.68
C VAL A 23 7.19 -1.25 16.86
N ASP A 24 6.67 -0.03 16.75
CA ASP A 24 7.34 1.14 16.22
C ASP A 24 6.95 2.39 17.00
N ASP A 25 7.82 3.40 16.97
CA ASP A 25 7.60 4.72 17.55
C ASP A 25 8.62 5.71 16.95
N ASP A 26 8.31 7.00 17.01
CA ASP A 26 9.18 8.12 16.66
C ASP A 26 9.12 9.29 17.64
N GLU A 27 8.08 9.34 18.48
CA GLU A 27 7.69 10.60 19.12
C GLU A 27 7.53 10.49 20.64
N SER A 28 7.54 9.29 21.21
CA SER A 28 7.21 9.11 22.64
C SER A 28 8.35 9.48 23.60
N GLY A 29 9.57 9.66 23.09
CA GLY A 29 10.77 10.00 23.84
C GLY A 29 11.08 11.50 23.85
N GLN A 30 12.13 11.89 24.58
CA GLN A 30 12.56 13.29 24.61
C GLN A 30 13.10 13.72 23.25
N GLN A 31 12.72 14.93 22.80
CA GLN A 31 13.17 15.52 21.53
C GLN A 31 12.75 14.72 20.28
N HIS A 32 11.51 14.19 20.26
CA HIS A 32 10.99 13.44 19.10
C HIS A 32 11.92 12.25 18.81
N GLN A 33 12.13 11.41 19.84
CA GLN A 33 12.89 10.17 19.72
C GLN A 33 11.95 9.02 20.04
N PHE A 34 12.23 7.85 19.49
CA PHE A 34 11.45 6.67 19.84
C PHE A 34 11.75 6.18 21.27
N ILE A 35 10.71 5.74 21.97
CA ILE A 35 10.78 4.94 23.19
C ILE A 35 9.62 3.94 23.21
N PHE A 36 9.95 2.65 23.38
CA PHE A 36 8.94 1.62 23.57
C PHE A 36 9.37 0.64 24.66
N THR A 37 8.38 0.12 25.37
CA THR A 37 8.53 -1.00 26.30
C THR A 37 7.87 -2.22 25.67
N ILE A 38 8.65 -3.27 25.40
CA ILE A 38 8.17 -4.50 24.77
C ILE A 38 8.64 -5.71 25.58
N ALA A 39 7.78 -6.72 25.70
CA ALA A 39 8.15 -8.01 26.28
C ALA A 39 8.86 -8.86 25.20
N LEU A 40 10.12 -9.19 25.44
CA LEU A 40 10.94 -10.03 24.56
C LEU A 40 11.16 -11.41 25.19
N GLU A 41 11.17 -12.44 24.36
CA GLU A 41 11.39 -13.82 24.77
C GLU A 41 12.90 -14.10 24.91
N THR A 42 13.29 -14.91 25.90
CA THR A 42 14.69 -15.31 26.08
C THR A 42 15.15 -16.22 24.94
N ASN A 43 16.42 -16.13 24.56
CA ASN A 43 17.05 -16.93 23.50
C ASN A 43 16.42 -16.74 22.10
N ILE A 44 15.75 -15.60 21.85
CA ILE A 44 15.26 -15.18 20.55
C ILE A 44 16.03 -13.93 20.10
N THR A 45 16.43 -13.91 18.82
CA THR A 45 17.04 -12.73 18.20
C THR A 45 15.96 -11.85 17.57
N TYR A 46 15.97 -10.58 17.92
CA TYR A 46 15.10 -9.55 17.33
C TYR A 46 15.92 -8.57 16.51
N ILE A 47 15.28 -7.90 15.56
CA ILE A 47 15.92 -6.90 14.71
C ILE A 47 15.38 -5.52 15.10
N LEU A 48 16.27 -4.63 15.53
CA LEU A 48 15.97 -3.21 15.71
C LEU A 48 16.41 -2.46 14.45
N ILE A 49 15.46 -1.81 13.79
CA ILE A 49 15.73 -0.88 12.69
C ILE A 49 15.60 0.54 13.23
N VAL A 50 16.66 1.34 13.06
CA VAL A 50 16.70 2.76 13.42
C VAL A 50 16.79 3.57 12.14
N THR A 51 15.85 4.48 11.94
CA THR A 51 15.76 5.36 10.77
C THR A 51 15.57 6.79 11.20
N THR A 52 15.61 7.72 10.24
CA THR A 52 15.23 9.10 10.47
C THR A 52 13.74 9.28 10.22
N SER A 53 13.08 10.13 11.00
CA SER A 53 11.63 10.41 10.84
C SER A 53 11.28 11.08 9.50
N SER A 54 12.26 11.73 8.88
CA SER A 54 12.14 12.38 7.57
C SER A 54 13.20 11.87 6.60
N SER A 55 13.02 12.14 5.30
CA SER A 55 13.94 11.70 4.25
C SER A 55 15.22 12.55 4.21
N ASN A 56 16.37 11.88 4.15
CA ASN A 56 17.72 12.44 3.95
C ASN A 56 18.43 13.21 5.10
N PRO A 57 17.92 13.36 6.34
CA PRO A 57 18.77 13.85 7.41
C PRO A 57 19.82 12.79 7.77
N THR A 58 20.98 13.24 8.26
CA THR A 58 22.05 12.38 8.74
C THR A 58 22.51 12.86 10.11
N GLY A 59 23.04 11.96 10.93
CA GLY A 59 23.50 12.30 12.27
C GLY A 59 23.92 11.08 13.05
N ALA A 60 24.65 11.31 14.14
CA ALA A 60 24.96 10.27 15.10
C ALA A 60 23.72 9.92 15.95
N PHE A 61 23.62 8.66 16.37
CA PHE A 61 22.61 8.17 17.31
C PHE A 61 23.23 7.19 18.30
N SER A 62 22.54 6.97 19.41
CA SER A 62 22.90 5.98 20.43
C SER A 62 21.63 5.32 20.94
N ILE A 63 21.67 4.00 21.15
CA ILE A 63 20.55 3.25 21.71
C ILE A 63 20.86 2.87 23.15
N PHE A 64 19.92 3.12 24.04
CA PHE A 64 19.95 2.68 25.43
C PHE A 64 18.92 1.57 25.63
N VAL A 65 19.34 0.43 26.17
CA VAL A 65 18.45 -0.70 26.45
C VAL A 65 18.54 -1.00 27.94
N SER A 66 17.38 -1.03 28.60
CA SER A 66 17.25 -1.44 30.00
C SER A 66 16.23 -2.56 30.09
N GLY A 67 16.56 -3.62 30.81
CA GLY A 67 15.68 -4.76 31.02
C GLY A 67 16.07 -5.57 32.26
N PRO A 68 15.39 -6.70 32.49
CA PRO A 68 15.68 -7.59 33.62
C PRO A 68 17.06 -8.26 33.54
N ASP A 69 17.69 -8.31 32.35
CA ASP A 69 19.04 -8.82 32.13
C ASP A 69 19.71 -8.07 30.95
N ASN A 70 21.00 -8.32 30.72
CA ASN A 70 21.79 -7.73 29.65
C ASN A 70 21.28 -8.14 28.26
N VAL A 71 21.30 -7.19 27.33
CA VAL A 71 21.02 -7.41 25.90
C VAL A 71 22.27 -7.13 25.10
N ASP A 72 22.72 -8.11 24.31
CA ASP A 72 23.86 -7.95 23.40
C ASP A 72 23.40 -7.28 22.10
N LEU A 73 23.88 -6.05 21.85
CA LEU A 73 23.59 -5.31 20.63
C LEU A 73 24.73 -5.46 19.63
N LYS A 74 24.45 -6.12 18.51
CA LYS A 74 25.39 -6.30 17.41
C LYS A 74 24.86 -5.64 16.15
N THR A 75 25.71 -4.83 15.51
CA THR A 75 25.40 -4.30 14.18
C THR A 75 25.38 -5.45 13.18
N ILE A 76 24.30 -5.52 12.41
CA ILE A 76 24.21 -6.49 11.32
C ILE A 76 24.72 -5.77 10.07
N SER A 77 25.97 -6.07 9.68
CA SER A 77 26.72 -5.40 8.59
C SER A 77 26.07 -5.54 7.20
N SER A 78 25.13 -6.45 7.09
CA SER A 78 23.94 -6.36 6.26
C SER A 78 22.91 -7.09 7.12
N PRO A 79 21.68 -6.59 7.36
CA PRO A 79 20.65 -7.50 7.84
C PRO A 79 20.79 -8.74 6.98
N SER A 80 20.79 -9.92 7.59
CA SER A 80 20.39 -11.08 6.82
C SER A 80 18.99 -10.70 6.35
N ILE A 81 18.92 -10.05 5.19
CA ILE A 81 17.96 -10.39 4.20
C ILE A 81 18.22 -11.90 4.16
N ILE A 82 17.43 -12.66 4.92
CA ILE A 82 16.80 -13.79 4.28
C ILE A 82 16.20 -13.07 3.07
N GLN A 83 16.96 -13.03 1.97
CA GLN A 83 16.35 -12.98 0.69
C GLN A 83 15.51 -14.23 0.84
N VAL A 84 14.25 -14.04 1.22
CA VAL A 84 13.20 -14.80 0.59
C VAL A 84 13.57 -14.55 -0.85
N GLN A 85 14.37 -15.47 -1.39
CA GLN A 85 14.67 -15.52 -2.78
C GLN A 85 13.27 -15.75 -3.28
N TYR A 86 12.56 -14.65 -3.62
CA TYR A 86 11.23 -14.71 -4.15
C TYR A 86 11.41 -15.60 -5.36
N SER A 87 11.10 -16.86 -5.18
CA SER A 87 11.30 -17.88 -6.17
C SER A 87 10.21 -17.60 -7.18
N LEU A 88 10.56 -16.72 -8.14
CA LEU A 88 9.71 -16.26 -9.22
C LEU A 88 8.39 -15.64 -8.73
N ALA A 89 8.42 -14.37 -8.28
CA ALA A 89 7.19 -13.60 -8.23
C ALA A 89 6.59 -13.59 -9.65
N ILE A 90 5.43 -14.24 -9.80
CA ILE A 90 4.85 -14.39 -11.13
C ILE A 90 4.24 -13.07 -11.53
N GLN A 91 4.65 -12.57 -12.69
CA GLN A 91 4.16 -11.30 -13.21
C GLN A 91 2.98 -11.54 -14.14
N SER A 92 1.99 -10.68 -14.06
CA SER A 92 0.91 -10.61 -15.04
C SER A 92 0.77 -9.18 -15.52
N ASN A 93 0.58 -9.02 -16.83
CA ASN A 93 0.42 -7.72 -17.46
C ASN A 93 -0.94 -7.66 -18.13
N TYR A 94 -1.72 -6.66 -17.77
CA TYR A 94 -2.94 -6.29 -18.47
C TYR A 94 -2.74 -4.92 -19.12
N SER A 95 -3.07 -4.79 -20.40
CA SER A 95 -2.95 -3.51 -21.11
C SER A 95 -4.24 -3.21 -21.86
N SER A 96 -4.67 -1.94 -21.81
CA SER A 96 -5.85 -1.47 -22.52
C SER A 96 -5.78 0.04 -22.80
N GLU A 97 -6.88 0.59 -23.30
CA GLU A 97 -6.98 2.00 -23.68
C GLU A 97 -8.32 2.58 -23.22
N LEU A 98 -8.26 3.66 -22.43
CA LEU A 98 -9.43 4.48 -22.14
C LEU A 98 -9.67 5.39 -23.33
N THR A 99 -10.87 5.34 -23.90
CA THR A 99 -11.26 6.16 -25.07
C THR A 99 -12.48 7.00 -24.72
N THR A 100 -12.88 7.90 -25.61
CA THR A 100 -14.13 8.66 -25.46
C THR A 100 -15.38 7.79 -25.46
N ASN A 101 -15.28 6.52 -25.85
CA ASN A 101 -16.37 5.55 -25.81
C ASN A 101 -16.37 4.72 -24.51
N SER A 102 -15.37 4.88 -23.64
CA SER A 102 -15.32 4.20 -22.34
C SER A 102 -16.45 4.71 -21.44
N GLN A 103 -16.91 3.84 -20.54
CA GLN A 103 -17.91 4.21 -19.53
C GLN A 103 -17.33 5.31 -18.62
N THR A 104 -18.19 6.16 -18.06
CA THR A 104 -17.79 7.21 -17.12
C THR A 104 -18.50 7.07 -15.78
N TYR A 105 -17.85 7.53 -14.71
CA TYR A 105 -18.47 7.67 -13.39
C TYR A 105 -17.95 8.92 -12.66
N SER A 106 -18.69 9.36 -11.63
CA SER A 106 -18.27 10.45 -10.76
C SER A 106 -17.51 9.91 -9.57
N ARG A 107 -16.23 10.26 -9.44
CA ARG A 107 -15.36 9.78 -8.34
C ARG A 107 -15.60 10.48 -7.00
N ASP A 108 -15.97 11.74 -7.06
CA ASP A 108 -15.91 12.68 -5.93
C ASP A 108 -17.23 13.41 -5.71
N CYS A 109 -18.35 12.88 -6.24
CA CYS A 109 -19.66 13.51 -6.21
C CYS A 109 -19.76 14.88 -6.90
N ARG A 110 -18.68 15.44 -7.48
CA ARG A 110 -18.65 16.82 -8.02
C ARG A 110 -19.05 16.91 -9.50
N LYS A 111 -19.75 15.90 -10.03
CA LYS A 111 -20.19 15.79 -11.45
C LYS A 111 -19.05 15.72 -12.48
N SER A 112 -17.84 15.40 -12.06
CA SER A 112 -16.76 15.07 -12.99
C SER A 112 -17.01 13.69 -13.61
N ASN A 113 -17.00 13.59 -14.95
CA ASN A 113 -17.09 12.32 -15.66
C ASN A 113 -15.67 11.78 -15.90
N TYR A 114 -15.29 10.72 -15.18
CA TYR A 114 -14.01 10.07 -15.38
C TYR A 114 -14.21 8.78 -16.18
N TYR A 115 -13.53 8.68 -17.32
CA TYR A 115 -13.48 7.44 -18.08
C TYR A 115 -12.88 6.34 -17.21
N TYR A 116 -13.51 5.17 -17.20
CA TYR A 116 -13.06 4.03 -16.42
C TYR A 116 -13.17 2.74 -17.22
N GLN A 117 -12.43 1.74 -16.74
CA GLN A 117 -12.58 0.36 -17.14
C GLN A 117 -12.58 -0.49 -15.87
N ALA A 118 -13.61 -1.34 -15.72
CA ALA A 118 -13.66 -2.29 -14.63
C ALA A 118 -12.87 -3.55 -15.01
N ILE A 119 -11.90 -3.91 -14.19
CA ILE A 119 -11.03 -5.07 -14.39
C ILE A 119 -11.25 -6.00 -13.21
N ARG A 120 -11.77 -7.20 -13.49
CA ARG A 120 -11.92 -8.25 -12.50
C ARG A 120 -10.57 -8.88 -12.25
N MET A 121 -10.16 -8.88 -10.99
CA MET A 121 -8.96 -9.57 -10.52
C MET A 121 -9.39 -10.89 -9.88
N HIS A 122 -8.90 -12.01 -10.40
CA HIS A 122 -9.05 -13.30 -9.75
C HIS A 122 -7.72 -13.68 -9.09
N VAL A 123 -7.72 -13.64 -7.76
CA VAL A 123 -6.58 -14.04 -6.92
C VAL A 123 -6.73 -15.52 -6.61
N VAL A 124 -5.74 -16.32 -7.02
CA VAL A 124 -5.76 -17.79 -6.86
C VAL A 124 -5.06 -18.27 -5.58
N GLU A 125 -4.22 -17.44 -4.97
CA GLU A 125 -3.51 -17.76 -3.73
C GLU A 125 -3.55 -16.55 -2.78
N THR A 126 -3.69 -16.82 -1.49
CA THR A 126 -3.62 -15.76 -0.48
C THR A 126 -2.19 -15.25 -0.36
N GLY A 127 -2.01 -13.94 -0.46
CA GLY A 127 -0.71 -13.31 -0.29
C GLY A 127 -0.77 -11.82 -0.63
N TYR A 128 0.39 -11.18 -0.55
CA TYR A 128 0.54 -9.79 -0.93
C TYR A 128 0.85 -9.66 -2.41
N TYR A 129 0.21 -8.67 -3.04
CA TYR A 129 0.37 -8.38 -4.45
C TYR A 129 0.67 -6.90 -4.67
N ALA A 130 1.67 -6.61 -5.50
CA ALA A 130 1.90 -5.25 -5.98
C ALA A 130 1.08 -5.02 -7.25
N LEU A 131 0.39 -3.89 -7.34
CA LEU A 131 -0.36 -3.44 -8.52
C LEU A 131 0.27 -2.13 -9.01
N ILE A 132 0.85 -2.13 -10.20
CA ILE A 132 1.61 -0.99 -10.73
C ILE A 132 1.00 -0.56 -12.05
N SER A 133 0.50 0.68 -12.13
CA SER A 133 0.03 1.28 -13.38
C SER A 133 1.19 1.95 -14.12
N ASN A 134 1.30 1.72 -15.42
CA ASN A 134 2.18 2.46 -16.33
C ASN A 134 1.32 3.10 -17.44
N SER A 135 1.29 4.42 -17.46
CA SER A 135 0.49 5.19 -18.43
C SER A 135 1.11 6.55 -18.68
N ASN A 136 0.85 7.10 -19.88
CA ASN A 136 1.13 8.50 -20.19
C ASN A 136 0.03 9.45 -19.63
N MET A 137 -0.98 8.90 -18.95
CA MET A 137 -2.04 9.64 -18.31
C MET A 137 -1.87 9.62 -16.79
N ASN A 138 -2.46 10.63 -16.12
CA ASN A 138 -2.67 10.57 -14.68
C ASN A 138 -3.79 9.57 -14.36
N THR A 139 -3.43 8.33 -14.04
CA THR A 139 -4.37 7.24 -13.74
C THR A 139 -4.66 7.15 -12.25
N PHE A 140 -5.86 6.66 -11.92
CA PHE A 140 -6.30 6.45 -10.54
C PHE A 140 -6.91 5.06 -10.41
N GLY A 141 -6.40 4.27 -9.46
CA GLY A 141 -6.85 2.89 -9.23
C GLY A 141 -7.62 2.78 -7.92
N ASN A 142 -8.75 2.07 -7.96
CA ASN A 142 -9.54 1.70 -6.79
C ASN A 142 -9.72 0.18 -6.76
N ILE A 143 -9.74 -0.41 -5.56
CA ILE A 143 -9.99 -1.84 -5.37
C ILE A 143 -11.31 -2.01 -4.64
N TYR A 144 -12.15 -2.92 -5.13
CA TYR A 144 -13.45 -3.25 -4.56
C TYR A 144 -13.46 -4.72 -4.15
N GLU A 145 -14.03 -5.05 -2.99
CA GLU A 145 -14.17 -6.42 -2.50
C GLU A 145 -15.23 -7.22 -3.27
N HIS A 146 -16.25 -6.50 -3.76
CA HIS A 146 -17.39 -7.03 -4.49
C HIS A 146 -17.65 -6.23 -5.76
N ASP A 147 -18.83 -6.40 -6.37
CA ASP A 147 -19.20 -5.70 -7.60
C ASP A 147 -19.12 -4.18 -7.43
N PHE A 148 -18.46 -3.54 -8.40
CA PHE A 148 -18.38 -2.08 -8.49
C PHE A 148 -19.68 -1.51 -9.05
N ASN A 149 -20.26 -0.53 -8.35
CA ASN A 149 -21.41 0.22 -8.82
C ASN A 149 -21.00 1.66 -9.22
N PRO A 150 -21.01 2.03 -10.51
CA PRO A 150 -20.62 3.38 -10.93
C PRO A 150 -21.58 4.47 -10.42
N MET A 151 -22.79 4.11 -9.99
CA MET A 151 -23.75 5.04 -9.38
C MET A 151 -23.47 5.28 -7.89
N ASN A 152 -22.77 4.35 -7.24
CA ASN A 152 -22.37 4.46 -5.85
C ASN A 152 -20.93 3.94 -5.67
N PRO A 153 -19.92 4.73 -6.08
CA PRO A 153 -18.53 4.28 -6.15
C PRO A 153 -17.84 4.13 -4.78
N PHE A 154 -18.54 4.44 -3.69
CA PHE A 154 -18.05 4.20 -2.34
C PHE A 154 -18.48 2.84 -1.80
N ASP A 155 -19.48 2.20 -2.40
CA ASP A 155 -19.90 0.84 -2.03
C ASP A 155 -18.78 -0.16 -2.33
N ASN A 156 -18.54 -1.07 -1.39
CA ASN A 156 -17.55 -2.15 -1.49
C ASN A 156 -16.11 -1.68 -1.72
N LEU A 157 -15.83 -0.38 -1.63
CA LEU A 157 -14.49 0.18 -1.78
C LEU A 157 -13.63 -0.27 -0.60
N LEU A 158 -12.52 -0.93 -0.87
CA LEU A 158 -11.57 -1.30 0.18
C LEU A 158 -10.89 -0.04 0.74
N PRO A 159 -10.64 0.03 2.06
CA PRO A 159 -9.91 1.14 2.67
C PRO A 159 -8.57 1.33 1.98
N GLN A 160 -8.36 2.51 1.41
CA GLN A 160 -7.06 2.90 0.88
C GLN A 160 -6.31 3.67 1.95
N ASP A 161 -5.05 3.31 2.19
CA ASP A 161 -4.17 4.12 3.02
C ASP A 161 -3.88 5.43 2.27
N TYR A 162 -4.72 6.42 2.53
CA TYR A 162 -4.76 7.66 1.78
C TYR A 162 -3.61 8.55 2.26
N ARG A 163 -2.38 8.31 1.77
CA ARG A 163 -1.42 9.41 1.73
C ARG A 163 -1.98 10.46 0.77
N SER A 164 -2.63 11.47 1.36
CA SER A 164 -3.26 12.59 0.67
C SER A 164 -2.24 13.38 -0.16
N LEU A 165 -1.89 12.85 -1.32
CA LEU A 165 -1.49 13.66 -2.44
C LEU A 165 -2.80 14.10 -3.08
N VAL A 166 -3.16 15.36 -2.86
CA VAL A 166 -4.16 16.06 -3.67
C VAL A 166 -3.63 16.06 -5.10
N THR A 167 -3.91 15.00 -5.84
CA THR A 167 -3.65 14.94 -7.28
C THR A 167 -4.92 15.43 -7.95
N THR A 168 -4.85 16.66 -8.47
CA THR A 168 -5.87 17.17 -9.40
C THR A 168 -5.79 16.34 -10.66
N SER A 169 -6.46 15.19 -10.69
CA SER A 169 -6.63 14.40 -11.91
C SER A 169 -7.73 15.05 -12.73
N SER A 170 -7.35 15.57 -13.91
CA SER A 170 -8.31 16.24 -14.79
C SER A 170 -9.34 15.24 -15.32
N PRO A 171 -10.64 15.58 -15.32
CA PRO A 171 -11.66 14.74 -15.92
C PRO A 171 -11.45 14.63 -17.44
N ASN A 172 -11.96 13.55 -18.04
CA ASN A 172 -11.95 13.29 -19.48
C ASN A 172 -10.58 13.02 -20.15
N ILE A 173 -9.56 12.56 -19.40
CA ILE A 173 -8.30 12.10 -20.02
C ILE A 173 -8.49 10.70 -20.63
N THR A 174 -8.02 10.51 -21.87
CA THR A 174 -8.03 9.24 -22.62
C THR A 174 -6.62 8.84 -23.04
N GLY A 175 -6.37 7.55 -23.25
CA GLY A 175 -5.06 7.03 -23.62
C GLY A 175 -4.81 5.61 -23.14
N LYS A 176 -3.61 5.12 -23.47
CA LYS A 176 -3.17 3.75 -23.16
C LYS A 176 -2.64 3.64 -21.74
N PHE A 177 -2.87 2.50 -21.13
CA PHE A 177 -2.29 2.14 -19.85
C PHE A 177 -2.00 0.63 -19.79
N SER A 178 -1.08 0.26 -18.92
CA SER A 178 -0.85 -1.13 -18.52
C SER A 178 -0.81 -1.25 -17.00
N ILE A 179 -1.22 -2.40 -16.50
CA ILE A 179 -1.14 -2.78 -15.09
C ILE A 179 -0.22 -4.00 -15.02
N LEU A 180 0.88 -3.84 -14.29
CA LEU A 180 1.77 -4.91 -13.91
C LEU A 180 1.40 -5.38 -12.51
N THR A 181 1.14 -6.67 -12.35
CA THR A 181 0.92 -7.29 -11.04
C THR A 181 2.05 -8.26 -10.72
N SER A 182 2.50 -8.30 -9.47
CA SER A 182 3.46 -9.29 -9.00
C SER A 182 3.08 -9.82 -7.61
N GLY A 183 3.29 -11.12 -7.38
CA GLY A 183 3.01 -11.78 -6.11
C GLY A 183 3.36 -13.27 -6.13
N PRO A 184 2.94 -14.05 -5.12
CA PRO A 184 3.30 -15.46 -4.98
C PRO A 184 2.76 -16.36 -6.12
N ASN A 185 1.71 -15.92 -6.82
CA ASN A 185 1.11 -16.64 -7.94
C ASN A 185 0.52 -15.70 -9.02
N VAL A 186 0.10 -16.26 -10.16
CA VAL A 186 -0.53 -15.50 -11.27
C VAL A 186 -1.84 -14.85 -10.81
N ILE A 187 -1.99 -13.53 -11.00
CA ILE A 187 -3.31 -12.89 -10.98
C ILE A 187 -3.85 -12.86 -12.41
N THR A 188 -5.07 -13.34 -12.59
CA THR A 188 -5.77 -13.16 -13.88
C THR A 188 -6.57 -11.85 -13.84
N LEU A 189 -6.30 -10.99 -14.83
CA LEU A 189 -6.97 -9.70 -15.02
C LEU A 189 -7.86 -9.75 -16.26
N ASN A 190 -9.17 -9.57 -16.09
CA ASN A 190 -10.13 -9.57 -17.17
C ASN A 190 -10.99 -8.30 -17.14
N ALA A 191 -11.08 -7.58 -18.26
CA ALA A 191 -12.10 -6.55 -18.39
C ALA A 191 -13.49 -7.19 -18.32
N TYR A 192 -14.41 -6.52 -17.64
CA TYR A 192 -15.82 -6.90 -17.63
C TYR A 192 -16.70 -5.66 -17.74
N ASN A 193 -17.83 -5.81 -18.43
CA ASN A 193 -18.78 -4.74 -18.60
C ASN A 193 -19.73 -4.72 -17.39
N ILE A 194 -19.91 -3.54 -16.81
CA ILE A 194 -20.92 -3.33 -15.77
C ILE A 194 -22.20 -2.88 -16.46
N SER A 195 -23.21 -3.74 -16.46
CA SER A 195 -24.56 -3.37 -16.90
C SER A 195 -25.15 -2.42 -15.87
N SER A 196 -25.44 -1.18 -16.26
CA SER A 196 -26.07 -0.19 -15.37
C SER A 196 -27.42 -0.72 -14.86
N ALA A 197 -27.54 -0.90 -13.54
CA ALA A 197 -28.83 -1.09 -12.89
C ALA A 197 -29.66 0.21 -13.00
N SER A 198 -30.98 0.05 -13.13
CA SER A 198 -31.96 1.09 -13.41
C SER A 198 -31.87 2.29 -12.45
N THR A 199 -32.02 3.48 -13.04
CA THR A 199 -32.06 4.79 -12.39
C THR A 199 -32.99 4.83 -11.17
N SER A 200 -32.43 4.99 -9.96
CA SER A 200 -33.15 5.58 -8.84
C SER A 200 -32.21 6.43 -7.98
N ASN A 201 -32.51 7.73 -7.97
CA ASN A 201 -32.14 8.81 -7.04
C ASN A 201 -30.71 8.85 -6.47
N PHE A 202 -29.83 9.51 -7.22
CA PHE A 202 -28.47 9.95 -6.87
C PHE A 202 -28.35 10.97 -5.71
N THR A 203 -29.43 11.27 -5.00
CA THR A 203 -29.50 12.41 -4.07
C THR A 203 -29.19 12.10 -2.61
N THR A 204 -28.96 10.84 -2.23
CA THR A 204 -28.93 10.47 -0.79
C THR A 204 -27.57 9.99 -0.25
N LEU A 205 -26.52 9.92 -1.07
CA LEU A 205 -25.22 9.32 -0.66
C LEU A 205 -24.04 10.29 -0.58
N CYS A 206 -24.15 11.51 -1.11
CA CYS A 206 -23.17 12.56 -0.87
C CYS A 206 -23.68 13.42 0.31
N GLY A 207 -23.61 12.86 1.52
CA GLY A 207 -23.88 13.60 2.76
C GLY A 207 -22.92 14.78 2.89
N MET A 208 -23.44 15.91 3.39
CA MET A 208 -22.64 17.07 3.83
C MET A 208 -21.69 16.68 4.95
#